data_AF-N4U124-F1
#
_entry.id   AF-N4U124-F1
#
_cell.length_a   1.000
_cell.length_b   1.000
_cell.length_c   1.000
_cell.angle_alpha   90.00
_cell.angle_beta   90.00
_cell.angle_gamma   90.00
#
_symmetry.space_group_name_H-M   'P 1'
#
loop_
_entity.id
_entity.type
_entity.pdbx_description
1 polymer ?
#
loop_
_entity_poly.entity_id
_entity_poly.type
_entity_poly.pdbx_seq_one_letter_code
_entity_poly.pdbx_strand_id
1 'polypeptide(L)'
;MDAASALSRGALDVIFNDPDKASKLFPVPVLQCLQVKQMAPSAQGGDRFRLVMSDGQHYVQTMLATQANHVVHDNKLVRGCIARIKQYTPNNLKGKNILVILDIEVIESLGVQEKIGEPFAVDSKPAAQEGAIAGGDFYGVKKEESKTQPQQFQQQQQQSMPSRPAMHAGSNIYPIEGLSPFAHKWTIKARVTSKSDIKTWHKATGEGKLFSVNLLDESGEIKATGFNDQCDAFYDRLQEGSVYYISTPCRVALAKKQFSNLPNDYELTFERDTVIEKAEDQTNVPQVRFNFCSIQELQSVEKDNTVDVIGVLKEVGEVGDITSKKDGRPFQKRELTLVDDTGFSVRVTIWGKSANSFDAPPESVVAFKGTKVSDFGGKSLSLLSSGTMTVDPDIPDAHRLKGWYDSAGRNDTFATHQNMASMGNATGRKEDLKTISQVKDENLGMDDQAYYTIKATIVFVKQENFCYPACLSQGCNKKVTQMPDGTWHCEKCAISHEKPEYRYILSLNVADHTSHQWLSCFDDSGRQIVGRTADEMMELKENDDNKFMAAFEEANCKKFTFRCRAKMDNFGEAQRIRYQVMTVTPLDFKSEGTKLDELIKQYENSSL
;
A
#
# COMPACT_ATOMS: atom_id res chain seq x y z
N MET A 1 -10.97 18.52 -46.24
CA MET A 1 -10.41 18.55 -44.87
C MET A 1 -10.33 17.11 -44.40
N ASP A 2 -9.19 16.70 -43.88
CA ASP A 2 -9.04 15.36 -43.32
C ASP A 2 -9.95 15.22 -42.10
N ALA A 3 -10.76 14.17 -42.04
CA ALA A 3 -11.72 13.95 -40.96
C ALA A 3 -11.02 13.84 -39.59
N ALA A 4 -9.77 13.37 -39.57
CA ALA A 4 -8.95 13.30 -38.35
C ALA A 4 -8.43 14.66 -37.86
N SER A 5 -8.39 15.67 -38.72
CA SER A 5 -8.00 17.06 -38.41
C SER A 5 -9.17 17.92 -37.91
N ALA A 6 -10.41 17.46 -38.14
CA ALA A 6 -11.62 18.16 -37.71
C ALA A 6 -11.99 17.92 -36.24
N LEU A 7 -11.41 16.88 -35.59
CA LEU A 7 -11.72 16.53 -34.20
C LEU A 7 -11.06 17.48 -33.20
N SER A 8 -11.81 17.86 -32.18
CA SER A 8 -11.32 18.69 -31.07
C SER A 8 -10.53 17.85 -30.05
N ARG A 9 -9.34 17.37 -30.43
CA ARG A 9 -8.52 16.47 -29.62
C ARG A 9 -8.23 17.02 -28.23
N GLY A 10 -8.48 16.21 -27.19
CA GLY A 10 -8.30 16.58 -25.79
C GLY A 10 -9.43 17.43 -25.20
N ALA A 11 -10.48 17.74 -25.96
CA ALA A 11 -11.61 18.53 -25.45
C ALA A 11 -12.34 17.82 -24.31
N LEU A 12 -12.47 16.49 -24.36
CA LEU A 12 -13.22 15.76 -23.34
C LEU A 12 -12.56 15.83 -21.97
N ASP A 13 -11.23 15.74 -21.89
CA ASP A 13 -10.49 15.87 -20.63
C ASP A 13 -10.70 17.26 -19.99
N VAL A 14 -10.56 18.32 -20.80
CA VAL A 14 -10.73 19.71 -20.34
C VAL A 14 -12.18 19.97 -19.92
N ILE A 15 -13.17 19.40 -20.62
CA ILE A 15 -14.60 19.53 -20.28
C ILE A 15 -14.91 19.03 -18.86
N PHE A 16 -14.26 17.96 -18.40
CA PHE A 16 -14.51 17.39 -17.07
C PHE A 16 -13.59 17.94 -15.99
N ASN A 17 -12.38 18.39 -16.33
CA ASN A 17 -11.39 18.87 -15.35
C ASN A 17 -11.36 20.40 -15.16
N ASP A 18 -11.73 21.19 -16.18
CA ASP A 18 -11.71 22.66 -16.14
C ASP A 18 -12.77 23.27 -17.08
N PRO A 19 -14.05 23.34 -16.64
CA PRO A 19 -15.18 23.78 -17.46
C PRO A 19 -15.04 25.22 -17.99
N ASP A 20 -14.45 26.11 -17.20
CA ASP A 20 -14.23 27.51 -17.59
C ASP A 20 -13.22 27.63 -18.73
N LYS A 21 -12.17 26.81 -18.70
CA LYS A 21 -11.18 26.73 -19.77
C LYS A 21 -11.72 26.00 -21.01
N ALA A 22 -12.57 24.98 -20.82
CA ALA A 22 -13.24 24.28 -21.91
C ALA A 22 -14.08 25.23 -22.77
N SER A 23 -14.85 26.13 -22.13
CA SER A 23 -15.68 27.13 -22.84
C SER A 23 -14.89 28.11 -23.72
N LYS A 24 -13.63 28.38 -23.36
CA LYS A 24 -12.73 29.29 -24.09
C LYS A 24 -11.94 28.60 -25.21
N LEU A 25 -11.46 27.38 -24.96
CA LEU A 25 -10.63 26.63 -25.92
C LEU A 25 -11.45 25.83 -26.93
N PHE A 26 -12.58 25.29 -26.50
CA PHE A 26 -13.46 24.44 -27.31
C PHE A 26 -14.91 24.90 -27.17
N PRO A 27 -15.27 26.10 -27.69
CA PRO A 27 -16.62 26.64 -27.57
C PRO A 27 -17.67 25.74 -28.25
N VAL A 28 -17.29 25.02 -29.32
CA VAL A 28 -18.12 24.03 -30.00
C VAL A 28 -17.26 22.79 -30.30
N PRO A 29 -17.16 21.82 -29.36
CA PRO A 29 -16.29 20.66 -29.55
C PRO A 29 -16.82 19.74 -30.66
N VAL A 30 -15.90 19.25 -31.48
CA VAL A 30 -16.16 18.33 -32.59
C VAL A 30 -15.73 16.93 -32.17
N LEU A 31 -16.69 16.01 -32.13
CA LEU A 31 -16.50 14.65 -31.62
C LEU A 31 -16.97 13.60 -32.64
N GLN A 32 -16.33 12.44 -32.65
CA GLN A 32 -16.75 11.27 -33.42
C GLN A 32 -17.71 10.41 -32.60
N CYS A 33 -18.81 9.97 -33.19
CA CYS A 33 -19.73 9.01 -32.60
C CYS A 33 -19.22 7.57 -32.82
N LEU A 34 -18.81 6.89 -31.76
CA LEU A 34 -18.32 5.51 -31.83
C LEU A 34 -19.42 4.46 -31.68
N GLN A 35 -20.52 4.81 -30.99
CA GLN A 35 -21.64 3.92 -30.75
C GLN A 35 -22.92 4.72 -30.52
N VAL A 36 -24.05 4.22 -31.04
CA VAL A 36 -25.41 4.70 -30.79
C VAL A 36 -26.23 3.52 -30.28
N LYS A 37 -26.95 3.70 -29.16
CA LYS A 37 -27.77 2.65 -28.56
C LYS A 37 -29.06 3.24 -27.99
N GLN A 38 -30.21 2.74 -28.46
CA GLN A 38 -31.51 3.07 -27.87
C GLN A 38 -31.66 2.36 -26.51
N MET A 39 -32.12 3.09 -25.51
CA MET A 39 -32.40 2.58 -24.17
C MET A 39 -33.91 2.33 -24.00
N ALA A 40 -34.26 1.50 -23.02
CA ALA A 40 -35.66 1.25 -22.68
C ALA A 40 -36.40 2.57 -22.36
N PRO A 41 -37.67 2.73 -22.78
CA PRO A 41 -38.45 3.92 -22.49
C PRO A 41 -38.53 4.18 -20.98
N SER A 42 -38.30 5.40 -20.53
CA SER A 42 -38.51 5.77 -19.13
C SER A 42 -40.00 5.88 -18.78
N ALA A 43 -40.34 5.73 -17.51
CA ALA A 43 -41.72 5.83 -17.00
C ALA A 43 -42.45 7.16 -17.31
N GLN A 44 -41.75 8.20 -17.76
CA GLN A 44 -42.29 9.50 -18.17
C GLN A 44 -42.52 9.66 -19.69
N GLY A 45 -42.28 8.62 -20.49
CA GLY A 45 -42.47 8.67 -21.95
C GLY A 45 -41.36 9.41 -22.71
N GLY A 46 -40.90 8.82 -23.81
CA GLY A 46 -39.84 9.37 -24.69
C GLY A 46 -38.68 8.40 -24.90
N ASP A 47 -38.22 8.31 -26.15
CA ASP A 47 -37.03 7.53 -26.52
C ASP A 47 -35.77 8.15 -25.90
N ARG A 48 -34.90 7.32 -25.32
CA ARG A 48 -33.62 7.77 -24.76
C ARG A 48 -32.49 7.09 -25.52
N PHE A 49 -31.54 7.89 -26.03
CA PHE A 49 -30.38 7.37 -26.73
C PHE A 49 -29.11 7.57 -25.90
N ARG A 50 -28.33 6.50 -25.76
CA ARG A 50 -26.98 6.54 -25.23
C ARG A 50 -26.00 6.49 -26.38
N LEU A 51 -25.02 7.39 -26.37
CA LEU A 51 -23.95 7.43 -27.36
C LEU A 51 -22.61 7.22 -26.67
N VAL A 52 -21.59 6.89 -27.46
CA VAL A 52 -20.18 6.97 -27.05
C VAL A 52 -19.53 7.98 -27.98
N MET A 53 -19.06 9.09 -27.44
CA MET A 53 -18.44 10.17 -28.22
C MET A 53 -16.94 10.22 -27.91
N SER A 54 -16.14 10.43 -28.95
CA SER A 54 -14.67 10.45 -28.89
C SER A 54 -14.12 11.72 -29.48
N ASP A 55 -13.10 12.31 -28.84
CA ASP A 55 -12.34 13.42 -29.41
C ASP A 55 -11.07 12.97 -30.16
N GLY A 56 -10.84 11.65 -30.25
CA GLY A 56 -9.67 11.03 -30.87
C GLY A 56 -8.53 10.68 -29.90
N GLN A 57 -8.56 11.20 -28.67
CA GLN A 57 -7.65 10.86 -27.56
C GLN A 57 -8.38 10.27 -26.35
N HIS A 58 -9.61 10.72 -26.11
CA HIS A 58 -10.48 10.24 -25.06
C HIS A 58 -11.85 9.90 -25.62
N TYR A 59 -12.57 9.01 -24.94
CA TYR A 59 -13.99 8.77 -25.18
C TYR A 59 -14.78 8.86 -23.87
N VAL A 60 -16.03 9.28 -23.99
CA VAL A 60 -16.95 9.37 -22.86
C VAL A 60 -18.33 8.82 -23.24
N GLN A 61 -19.03 8.25 -22.27
CA GLN A 61 -20.43 7.88 -22.44
C GLN A 61 -21.28 9.14 -22.43
N THR A 62 -22.19 9.27 -23.39
CA THR A 62 -23.07 10.42 -23.50
C THR A 62 -24.54 10.02 -23.52
N MET A 63 -25.37 10.91 -22.98
CA MET A 63 -26.83 10.79 -23.04
C MET A 63 -27.36 11.91 -23.91
N LEU A 64 -28.14 11.56 -24.93
CA LEU A 64 -28.80 12.54 -25.78
C LEU A 64 -30.08 13.02 -25.11
N ALA A 65 -30.27 14.34 -25.01
CA ALA A 65 -31.51 14.93 -24.53
C ALA A 65 -32.64 14.70 -25.53
N THR A 66 -33.87 14.55 -25.03
CA THR A 66 -35.05 14.24 -25.85
C THR A 66 -35.29 15.27 -26.96
N GLN A 67 -34.98 16.54 -26.71
CA GLN A 67 -35.06 17.63 -27.70
C GLN A 67 -34.14 17.40 -28.92
N ALA A 68 -33.01 16.71 -28.73
CA ALA A 68 -32.04 16.41 -29.77
C ALA A 68 -32.27 15.03 -30.42
N ASN A 69 -33.31 14.28 -30.04
CA ASN A 69 -33.58 12.95 -30.61
C ASN A 69 -33.86 12.98 -32.12
N HIS A 70 -34.30 14.11 -32.66
CA HIS A 70 -34.58 14.26 -34.10
C HIS A 70 -33.35 13.88 -34.95
N VAL A 71 -32.12 14.15 -34.51
CA VAL A 71 -30.92 13.76 -35.27
C VAL A 71 -30.70 12.25 -35.37
N VAL A 72 -31.26 11.47 -34.44
CA VAL A 72 -31.23 10.00 -34.47
C VAL A 72 -32.40 9.47 -35.29
N HIS A 73 -33.61 10.01 -35.09
CA HIS A 73 -34.79 9.61 -35.85
C HIS A 73 -34.67 9.92 -37.35
N ASP A 74 -33.99 11.00 -37.71
CA ASP A 74 -33.69 11.37 -39.09
C ASP A 74 -32.50 10.59 -39.68
N ASN A 75 -31.97 9.57 -38.96
CA ASN A 75 -30.81 8.76 -39.33
C ASN A 75 -29.53 9.54 -39.66
N LYS A 76 -29.40 10.76 -39.15
CA LYS A 76 -28.19 11.59 -39.36
C LYS A 76 -27.06 11.18 -38.44
N LEU A 77 -27.37 10.82 -37.19
CA LEU A 77 -26.39 10.41 -36.19
C LEU A 77 -26.19 8.88 -36.22
N VAL A 78 -25.16 8.43 -36.93
CA VAL A 78 -24.81 7.01 -37.07
C VAL A 78 -23.40 6.71 -36.55
N ARG A 79 -23.10 5.44 -36.26
CA ARG A 79 -21.74 5.03 -35.86
C ARG A 79 -20.72 5.47 -36.92
N GLY A 80 -19.67 6.14 -36.47
CA GLY A 80 -18.57 6.66 -37.29
C GLY A 80 -18.78 8.10 -37.78
N CYS A 81 -19.95 8.71 -37.56
CA CYS A 81 -20.18 10.12 -37.94
C CYS A 81 -19.42 11.09 -37.02
N ILE A 82 -19.19 12.31 -37.53
CA ILE A 82 -18.57 13.40 -36.78
C ILE A 82 -19.62 14.48 -36.54
N ALA A 83 -19.73 14.95 -35.30
CA ALA A 83 -20.75 15.92 -34.91
C ALA A 83 -20.16 17.04 -34.05
N ARG A 84 -20.70 18.25 -34.25
CA ARG A 84 -20.48 19.41 -33.38
C ARG A 84 -21.44 19.35 -32.22
N ILE A 85 -20.91 19.44 -31.00
CA ILE A 85 -21.74 19.55 -29.80
C ILE A 85 -21.92 21.03 -29.50
N LYS A 86 -23.14 21.55 -29.70
CA LYS A 86 -23.44 22.97 -29.51
C LYS A 86 -23.73 23.30 -28.05
N GLN A 87 -24.41 22.38 -27.37
CA GLN A 87 -24.79 22.55 -25.97
C GLN A 87 -24.69 21.22 -25.24
N TYR A 88 -23.99 21.22 -24.11
CA TYR A 88 -23.76 20.03 -23.30
C TYR A 88 -23.68 20.37 -21.81
N THR A 89 -23.81 19.35 -20.97
CA THR A 89 -23.60 19.43 -19.53
C THR A 89 -22.76 18.24 -19.09
N PRO A 90 -21.54 18.46 -18.56
CA PRO A 90 -20.74 17.39 -17.98
C PRO A 90 -21.35 16.99 -16.63
N ASN A 91 -21.56 15.69 -16.42
CA ASN A 91 -22.02 15.12 -15.16
C ASN A 91 -21.07 14.02 -14.69
N ASN A 92 -20.91 13.89 -13.38
CA ASN A 92 -20.23 12.77 -12.76
C ASN A 92 -21.26 11.93 -12.00
N LEU A 93 -21.50 10.70 -12.45
CA LEU A 93 -22.45 9.79 -11.84
C LEU A 93 -21.71 8.56 -11.31
N LYS A 94 -21.66 8.41 -9.98
CA LYS A 94 -21.03 7.26 -9.28
C LYS A 94 -19.59 7.00 -9.72
N GLY A 95 -18.78 8.06 -9.87
CA GLY A 95 -17.38 7.95 -10.28
C GLY A 95 -17.19 7.64 -11.76
N LYS A 96 -18.22 7.88 -12.60
CA LYS A 96 -18.11 7.84 -14.07
C LYS A 96 -18.50 9.18 -14.66
N ASN A 97 -17.62 9.76 -15.45
CA ASN A 97 -17.90 10.93 -16.27
C ASN A 97 -18.90 10.57 -17.38
N ILE A 98 -20.00 11.30 -17.42
CA ILE A 98 -21.07 11.18 -18.42
C ILE A 98 -21.37 12.57 -18.98
N LEU A 99 -21.39 12.69 -20.30
CA LEU A 99 -21.73 13.95 -20.96
C LEU A 99 -23.21 13.95 -21.37
N VAL A 100 -24.01 14.89 -20.89
CA VAL A 100 -25.39 15.07 -21.37
C VAL A 100 -25.36 16.06 -22.54
N ILE A 101 -25.77 15.62 -23.73
CA ILE A 101 -25.79 16.46 -24.93
C ILE A 101 -27.19 17.04 -25.10
N LEU A 102 -27.29 18.36 -25.03
CA LEU A 102 -28.53 19.13 -25.16
C LEU A 102 -28.80 19.55 -26.62
N ASP A 103 -27.74 19.85 -27.37
CA ASP A 103 -27.82 20.22 -28.80
C ASP A 103 -26.60 19.72 -29.57
N ILE A 104 -26.84 19.14 -30.75
CA ILE A 104 -25.85 18.45 -31.59
C ILE A 104 -26.14 18.68 -33.07
N GLU A 105 -25.10 18.91 -33.86
CA GLU A 105 -25.18 19.05 -35.31
C GLU A 105 -24.21 18.09 -35.99
N VAL A 106 -24.73 17.14 -36.78
CA VAL A 106 -23.90 16.19 -37.52
C VAL A 106 -23.29 16.86 -38.74
N ILE A 107 -21.98 16.71 -38.93
CA ILE A 107 -21.26 17.24 -40.09
C ILE A 107 -21.33 16.21 -41.23
N GLU A 108 -22.42 16.23 -41.98
CA GLU A 108 -22.69 15.27 -43.07
C GLU A 108 -21.58 15.27 -44.15
N SER A 109 -20.89 16.39 -44.36
CA SER A 109 -19.82 16.53 -45.36
C SER A 109 -18.54 15.76 -45.05
N LEU A 110 -18.33 15.32 -43.81
CA LEU A 110 -17.15 14.51 -43.41
C LEU A 110 -17.38 12.99 -43.53
N GLY A 111 -18.61 12.59 -43.86
CA GLY A 111 -19.00 11.20 -44.03
C GLY A 111 -18.91 10.36 -42.75
N VAL A 112 -19.01 9.05 -42.93
CA VAL A 112 -18.82 8.05 -41.88
C VAL A 112 -17.39 7.55 -41.96
N GLN A 113 -16.66 7.69 -40.86
CA GLN A 113 -15.26 7.29 -40.75
C GLN A 113 -15.11 6.10 -39.81
N GLU A 114 -14.08 5.28 -40.04
CA GLU A 114 -13.64 4.31 -39.05
C GLU A 114 -13.13 5.03 -37.79
N LYS A 115 -12.96 4.28 -36.69
CA LYS A 115 -12.53 4.83 -35.40
C LYS A 115 -11.22 5.61 -35.58
N ILE A 116 -11.26 6.92 -35.29
CA ILE A 116 -10.09 7.81 -35.42
C ILE A 116 -9.34 7.82 -34.10
N GLY A 117 -8.07 7.38 -34.12
CA GLY A 117 -7.19 7.32 -32.96
C GLY A 117 -7.41 6.11 -32.02
N GLU A 118 -6.65 6.08 -30.92
CA GLU A 118 -6.76 5.10 -29.84
C GLU A 118 -7.27 5.77 -28.55
N PRO A 119 -8.53 6.22 -28.51
CA PRO A 119 -9.06 6.92 -27.35
C PRO A 119 -9.20 6.00 -26.14
N PHE A 120 -8.83 6.50 -24.96
CA PHE A 120 -9.08 5.88 -23.66
C PHE A 120 -10.22 6.59 -22.90
N ALA A 121 -10.74 6.00 -21.83
CA ALA A 121 -11.88 6.58 -21.10
C ALA A 121 -11.45 7.84 -20.32
N VAL A 122 -12.31 8.86 -20.24
CA VAL A 122 -12.04 10.05 -19.40
C VAL A 122 -12.17 9.71 -17.91
N ASP A 123 -11.10 9.91 -17.14
CA ASP A 123 -11.04 9.61 -15.70
C ASP A 123 -11.82 10.61 -14.83
N SER A 124 -12.50 10.11 -13.80
CA SER A 124 -13.37 10.90 -12.91
C SER A 124 -12.67 11.25 -11.60
N LYS A 125 -12.53 12.54 -11.25
CA LYS A 125 -12.22 12.96 -9.87
C LYS A 125 -13.48 12.90 -8.99
N PRO A 126 -13.42 12.47 -7.71
CA PRO A 126 -14.62 12.37 -6.87
C PRO A 126 -15.06 13.74 -6.34
N ALA A 127 -16.31 14.13 -6.60
CA ALA A 127 -17.00 15.21 -5.87
C ALA A 127 -17.93 14.60 -4.80
N ALA A 128 -18.06 15.29 -3.68
CA ALA A 128 -18.84 14.88 -2.50
C ALA A 128 -20.33 14.60 -2.81
N GLN A 129 -20.88 13.60 -2.13
CA GLN A 129 -22.19 12.97 -2.33
C GLN A 129 -23.40 13.88 -2.07
N GLU A 130 -24.51 13.57 -2.75
CA GLU A 130 -25.84 13.46 -2.13
C GLU A 130 -26.79 12.55 -2.95
N GLY A 131 -27.50 11.65 -2.26
CA GLY A 131 -28.87 11.22 -2.62
C GLY A 131 -29.13 10.03 -3.56
N ALA A 132 -29.30 8.84 -2.96
CA ALA A 132 -30.44 7.90 -3.15
C ALA A 132 -30.64 7.03 -4.45
N ILE A 133 -30.54 5.71 -4.21
CA ILE A 133 -31.48 4.59 -4.54
C ILE A 133 -31.59 4.01 -5.99
N ALA A 134 -31.24 2.70 -6.07
CA ALA A 134 -31.78 1.55 -6.83
C ALA A 134 -31.61 1.34 -8.35
N GLY A 135 -31.45 0.04 -8.69
CA GLY A 135 -31.64 -0.62 -10.00
C GLY A 135 -30.35 -0.71 -10.83
N GLY A 136 -29.78 -1.87 -11.16
CA GLY A 136 -30.38 -3.17 -11.48
C GLY A 136 -30.08 -3.48 -12.96
N ASP A 137 -29.11 -4.36 -13.16
CA ASP A 137 -28.68 -5.11 -14.36
C ASP A 137 -29.38 -4.87 -15.71
N PHE A 138 -28.58 -4.63 -16.76
CA PHE A 138 -28.85 -5.20 -18.10
C PHE A 138 -27.67 -4.99 -19.07
N TYR A 139 -26.81 -5.99 -19.27
CA TYR A 139 -26.25 -6.29 -20.61
C TYR A 139 -25.63 -7.68 -20.70
N GLY A 140 -26.38 -8.61 -21.29
CA GLY A 140 -25.85 -9.80 -21.94
C GLY A 140 -26.20 -9.73 -23.42
N VAL A 141 -25.20 -9.42 -24.24
CA VAL A 141 -25.25 -9.49 -25.71
C VAL A 141 -25.08 -10.95 -26.12
N LYS A 142 -25.88 -11.42 -27.08
CA LYS A 142 -25.49 -12.52 -27.96
C LYS A 142 -25.35 -12.02 -29.39
N LYS A 143 -24.28 -12.52 -30.04
CA LYS A 143 -23.95 -12.37 -31.45
C LYS A 143 -24.88 -13.21 -32.35
N GLU A 144 -25.12 -12.60 -33.50
CA GLU A 144 -25.44 -13.05 -34.85
C GLU A 144 -25.37 -14.54 -35.21
N GLU A 145 -26.30 -14.97 -36.06
CA GLU A 145 -25.94 -15.61 -37.34
C GLU A 145 -27.06 -15.53 -38.40
N SER A 146 -26.68 -15.86 -39.64
CA SER A 146 -27.24 -15.44 -40.92
C SER A 146 -28.32 -16.39 -41.52
N LYS A 147 -29.19 -15.81 -42.38
CA LYS A 147 -30.03 -16.36 -43.51
C LYS A 147 -30.33 -17.88 -43.54
N THR A 148 -31.56 -18.38 -43.74
CA THR A 148 -32.40 -18.31 -44.97
C THR A 148 -33.82 -18.90 -44.71
N GLN A 149 -34.72 -18.72 -45.69
CA GLN A 149 -36.20 -18.82 -45.73
C GLN A 149 -36.89 -20.23 -45.65
N PRO A 150 -38.25 -20.32 -45.64
CA PRO A 150 -39.04 -21.27 -44.84
C PRO A 150 -39.76 -22.40 -45.62
N GLN A 151 -40.23 -23.46 -44.91
CA GLN A 151 -41.54 -24.11 -45.18
C GLN A 151 -41.95 -25.22 -44.16
N GLN A 152 -43.17 -25.03 -43.63
CA GLN A 152 -44.29 -25.95 -43.32
C GLN A 152 -44.14 -27.46 -42.99
N PHE A 153 -44.79 -27.80 -41.85
CA PHE A 153 -45.68 -28.94 -41.52
C PHE A 153 -45.19 -30.40 -41.37
N GLN A 154 -45.70 -30.98 -40.26
CA GLN A 154 -46.15 -32.36 -39.98
C GLN A 154 -45.36 -33.27 -39.01
N GLN A 155 -46.17 -33.94 -38.17
CA GLN A 155 -45.91 -34.87 -37.07
C GLN A 155 -45.24 -36.19 -37.52
N GLN A 156 -44.40 -36.80 -36.67
CA GLN A 156 -44.66 -38.14 -36.07
C GLN A 156 -43.48 -38.71 -35.22
N GLN A 157 -43.89 -39.33 -34.11
CA GLN A 157 -43.37 -40.55 -33.42
C GLN A 157 -41.86 -40.79 -33.15
N GLN A 158 -41.52 -40.70 -31.86
CA GLN A 158 -41.01 -41.77 -30.97
C GLN A 158 -40.10 -42.88 -31.55
N GLN A 159 -38.83 -42.92 -31.11
CA GLN A 159 -38.09 -44.16 -30.79
C GLN A 159 -36.79 -43.90 -30.02
N SER A 160 -36.40 -44.86 -29.18
CA SER A 160 -35.37 -44.82 -28.13
C SER A 160 -34.15 -45.71 -28.44
N MET A 161 -33.03 -45.41 -27.74
CA MET A 161 -31.79 -46.22 -27.48
C MET A 161 -30.58 -46.03 -28.43
N PRO A 162 -29.32 -46.30 -27.99
CA PRO A 162 -28.71 -46.20 -26.66
C PRO A 162 -27.36 -45.44 -26.62
N SER A 163 -26.91 -45.21 -25.39
CA SER A 163 -25.74 -44.48 -24.88
C SER A 163 -24.35 -44.92 -25.40
N ARG A 164 -23.50 -43.93 -25.68
CA ARG A 164 -22.02 -44.04 -25.68
C ARG A 164 -21.43 -43.20 -24.54
N PRO A 165 -20.28 -43.59 -23.94
CA PRO A 165 -19.75 -42.96 -22.74
C PRO A 165 -19.29 -41.53 -23.02
N ALA A 166 -19.59 -40.63 -22.09
CA ALA A 166 -19.27 -39.21 -22.17
C ALA A 166 -17.75 -38.97 -22.12
N MET A 167 -17.15 -38.62 -23.25
CA MET A 167 -15.96 -37.77 -23.25
C MET A 167 -16.39 -36.37 -22.81
N HIS A 168 -15.57 -35.78 -21.95
CA HIS A 168 -15.75 -34.50 -21.28
C HIS A 168 -16.26 -33.42 -22.25
N ALA A 169 -17.46 -32.90 -21.99
CA ALA A 169 -18.07 -31.84 -22.77
C ALA A 169 -17.22 -30.57 -22.67
N GLY A 170 -16.84 -30.02 -23.83
CA GLY A 170 -16.01 -28.82 -23.95
C GLY A 170 -16.52 -27.61 -23.14
N SER A 171 -16.04 -27.49 -21.91
CA SER A 171 -16.08 -26.24 -21.18
C SER A 171 -14.99 -25.34 -21.75
N ASN A 172 -15.36 -24.15 -22.22
CA ASN A 172 -14.40 -23.11 -22.55
C ASN A 172 -13.55 -22.82 -21.31
N ILE A 173 -12.25 -23.11 -21.37
CA ILE A 173 -11.30 -22.73 -20.33
C ILE A 173 -11.11 -21.22 -20.41
N TYR A 174 -11.41 -20.53 -19.32
CA TYR A 174 -11.25 -19.08 -19.18
C TYR A 174 -9.93 -18.76 -18.46
N PRO A 175 -9.20 -17.71 -18.86
CA PRO A 175 -8.10 -17.17 -18.08
C PRO A 175 -8.62 -16.49 -16.80
N ILE A 176 -7.88 -16.60 -15.70
CA ILE A 176 -8.14 -15.95 -14.41
C ILE A 176 -8.31 -14.43 -14.56
N GLU A 177 -7.48 -13.78 -15.37
CA GLU A 177 -7.58 -12.33 -15.61
C GLU A 177 -8.90 -11.93 -16.30
N GLY A 178 -9.48 -12.85 -17.08
CA GLY A 178 -10.76 -12.66 -17.76
C GLY A 178 -11.99 -12.89 -16.86
N LEU A 179 -11.80 -13.28 -15.60
CA LEU A 179 -12.90 -13.47 -14.66
C LEU A 179 -13.51 -12.12 -14.28
N SER A 180 -14.83 -12.01 -14.42
CA SER A 180 -15.58 -10.86 -13.95
C SER A 180 -16.90 -11.30 -13.32
N PRO A 181 -17.50 -10.48 -12.42
CA PRO A 181 -18.82 -10.75 -11.85
C PRO A 181 -19.94 -10.93 -12.87
N PHE A 182 -19.73 -10.49 -14.12
CA PHE A 182 -20.71 -10.56 -15.21
C PHE A 182 -20.59 -11.85 -16.05
N ALA A 183 -19.55 -12.66 -15.83
CA ALA A 183 -19.35 -13.93 -16.50
C ALA A 183 -20.02 -15.06 -15.70
N HIS A 184 -21.14 -15.58 -16.21
CA HIS A 184 -21.94 -16.59 -15.50
C HIS A 184 -21.61 -18.05 -15.87
N LYS A 185 -20.78 -18.29 -16.89
CA LYS A 185 -20.35 -19.64 -17.30
C LYS A 185 -18.88 -19.63 -17.69
N TRP A 186 -18.04 -20.15 -16.82
CA TRP A 186 -16.61 -20.25 -17.02
C TRP A 186 -16.06 -21.47 -16.26
N THR A 187 -14.94 -21.97 -16.76
CA THR A 187 -14.13 -23.00 -16.10
C THR A 187 -12.70 -22.51 -16.15
N ILE A 188 -12.02 -22.42 -15.00
CA ILE A 188 -10.59 -22.11 -14.96
C ILE A 188 -9.80 -23.40 -14.73
N LYS A 189 -8.63 -23.49 -15.35
CA LYS A 189 -7.62 -24.52 -15.06
C LYS A 189 -6.50 -23.86 -14.27
N ALA A 190 -6.46 -24.08 -12.96
CA ALA A 190 -5.52 -23.37 -12.09
C ALA A 190 -4.82 -24.32 -11.11
N ARG A 191 -3.57 -23.99 -10.79
CA ARG A 191 -2.77 -24.65 -9.75
C ARG A 191 -3.02 -23.98 -8.41
N VAL A 192 -3.22 -24.77 -7.36
CA VAL A 192 -3.24 -24.25 -5.99
C VAL A 192 -1.81 -23.92 -5.58
N THR A 193 -1.48 -22.64 -5.40
CA THR A 193 -0.15 -22.19 -4.99
C THR A 193 0.01 -22.12 -3.48
N SER A 194 -1.07 -21.78 -2.78
CA SER A 194 -1.11 -21.68 -1.31
C SER A 194 -2.49 -22.03 -0.79
N LYS A 195 -2.57 -22.68 0.37
CA LYS A 195 -3.77 -22.98 1.12
C LYS A 195 -3.62 -22.49 2.56
N SER A 196 -4.57 -21.68 3.02
CA SER A 196 -4.61 -21.24 4.42
C SER A 196 -5.23 -22.31 5.31
N ASP A 197 -4.83 -22.35 6.59
CA ASP A 197 -5.54 -23.12 7.61
C ASP A 197 -7.00 -22.66 7.77
N ILE A 198 -7.83 -23.54 8.34
CA ILE A 198 -9.23 -23.25 8.68
C ILE A 198 -9.26 -22.22 9.82
N LYS A 199 -9.83 -21.04 9.54
CA LYS A 199 -10.06 -19.99 10.53
C LYS A 199 -11.51 -20.04 11.00
N THR A 200 -11.72 -20.10 12.30
CA THR A 200 -13.05 -20.00 12.93
C THR A 200 -13.32 -18.58 13.40
N TRP A 201 -14.60 -18.18 13.39
CA TRP A 201 -15.05 -16.92 13.93
C TRP A 201 -16.33 -17.14 14.75
N HIS A 202 -16.45 -16.40 15.85
CA HIS A 202 -17.66 -16.33 16.67
C HIS A 202 -18.15 -14.88 16.69
N LYS A 203 -19.39 -14.67 16.26
CA LYS A 203 -20.11 -13.40 16.44
C LYS A 203 -21.39 -13.69 17.22
N ALA A 204 -21.99 -12.64 17.80
CA ALA A 204 -23.28 -12.76 18.49
C ALA A 204 -24.40 -13.34 17.60
N THR A 205 -24.25 -13.25 16.28
CA THR A 205 -25.20 -13.75 15.28
C THR A 205 -24.90 -15.17 14.77
N GLY A 206 -23.82 -15.81 15.23
CA GLY A 206 -23.46 -17.17 14.83
C GLY A 206 -21.95 -17.45 14.87
N GLU A 207 -21.62 -18.72 14.77
CA GLU A 207 -20.25 -19.21 14.57
C GLU A 207 -20.06 -19.70 13.14
N GLY A 208 -18.84 -19.58 12.62
CA GLY A 208 -18.53 -20.04 11.27
C GLY A 208 -17.05 -20.35 11.09
N LYS A 209 -16.73 -20.98 9.97
CA LYS A 209 -15.36 -21.31 9.56
C LYS A 209 -15.11 -20.92 8.13
N LEU A 210 -13.86 -20.62 7.80
CA LEU A 210 -13.44 -20.33 6.44
C LEU A 210 -12.03 -20.82 6.18
N PHE A 211 -11.73 -21.10 4.92
CA PHE A 211 -10.37 -21.28 4.43
C PHE A 211 -10.24 -20.54 3.10
N SER A 212 -9.01 -20.22 2.71
CA SER A 212 -8.70 -19.58 1.45
C SER A 212 -7.56 -20.29 0.74
N VAL A 213 -7.59 -20.25 -0.59
CA VAL A 213 -6.54 -20.77 -1.47
C VAL A 213 -6.15 -19.71 -2.49
N ASN A 214 -4.88 -19.67 -2.87
CA ASN A 214 -4.42 -18.90 -4.01
C ASN A 214 -4.30 -19.83 -5.22
N LEU A 215 -4.84 -19.37 -6.34
CA LEU A 215 -4.91 -20.10 -7.61
C LEU A 215 -4.06 -19.36 -8.64
N LEU A 216 -3.29 -20.11 -9.44
CA LEU A 216 -2.42 -19.58 -10.49
C LEU A 216 -2.69 -20.28 -11.83
N ASP A 217 -2.83 -19.51 -12.89
CA ASP A 217 -2.87 -19.97 -14.28
C ASP A 217 -1.88 -19.17 -15.16
N GLU A 218 -1.94 -19.34 -16.49
CA GLU A 218 -1.08 -18.61 -17.44
C GLU A 218 -1.30 -17.09 -17.47
N SER A 219 -2.47 -16.62 -17.04
CA SER A 219 -2.87 -15.22 -17.08
C SER A 219 -2.61 -14.47 -15.77
N GLY A 220 -2.73 -15.13 -14.60
CA GLY A 220 -2.53 -14.46 -13.33
C GLY A 220 -2.86 -15.28 -12.11
N GLU A 221 -2.91 -14.60 -10.96
CA GLU A 221 -3.24 -15.16 -9.66
C GLU A 221 -4.60 -14.68 -9.18
N ILE A 222 -5.38 -15.54 -8.52
CA ILE A 222 -6.64 -15.16 -7.87
C ILE A 222 -6.82 -15.91 -6.56
N LYS A 223 -7.42 -15.23 -5.57
CA LYS A 223 -7.74 -15.82 -4.28
C LYS A 223 -9.14 -16.42 -4.33
N ALA A 224 -9.31 -17.65 -3.83
CA ALA A 224 -10.60 -18.27 -3.62
C ALA A 224 -10.85 -18.58 -2.15
N THR A 225 -12.07 -18.39 -1.66
CA THR A 225 -12.44 -18.60 -0.25
C THR A 225 -13.64 -19.52 -0.14
N GLY A 226 -13.57 -20.54 0.72
CA GLY A 226 -14.71 -21.39 1.09
C GLY A 226 -15.19 -21.09 2.50
N PHE A 227 -16.50 -20.96 2.68
CA PHE A 227 -17.14 -20.71 3.98
C PHE A 227 -17.90 -21.95 4.46
N ASN A 228 -17.92 -22.20 5.77
CA ASN A 228 -18.74 -23.20 6.45
C ASN A 228 -18.71 -24.58 5.77
N ASP A 229 -19.82 -25.03 5.19
CA ASP A 229 -19.96 -26.33 4.52
C ASP A 229 -18.99 -26.49 3.33
N GLN A 230 -18.67 -25.40 2.64
CA GLN A 230 -17.69 -25.42 1.54
C GLN A 230 -16.27 -25.60 2.07
N CYS A 231 -16.01 -25.19 3.31
CA CYS A 231 -14.77 -25.52 4.00
C CYS A 231 -14.63 -27.04 4.14
N ASP A 232 -15.66 -27.70 4.67
CA ASP A 232 -15.61 -29.16 4.88
C ASP A 232 -15.55 -29.94 3.57
N ALA A 233 -16.26 -29.49 2.54
CA ALA A 233 -16.31 -30.19 1.26
C ALA A 233 -15.01 -30.08 0.45
N PHE A 234 -14.35 -28.92 0.45
CA PHE A 234 -13.26 -28.62 -0.48
C PHE A 234 -11.87 -28.56 0.16
N TYR A 235 -11.76 -28.44 1.47
CA TYR A 235 -10.46 -28.29 2.15
C TYR A 235 -9.52 -29.49 1.96
N ASP A 236 -10.06 -30.71 2.04
CA ASP A 236 -9.29 -31.95 1.84
C ASP A 236 -9.09 -32.26 0.35
N ARG A 237 -10.00 -31.79 -0.50
CA ARG A 237 -9.94 -31.99 -1.96
C ARG A 237 -8.87 -31.11 -2.62
N LEU A 238 -8.71 -29.88 -2.16
CA LEU A 238 -7.71 -28.93 -2.65
C LEU A 238 -6.37 -29.12 -1.94
N GLN A 239 -5.36 -29.56 -2.71
CA GLN A 239 -4.00 -29.79 -2.25
C GLN A 239 -3.06 -28.80 -2.94
N GLU A 240 -2.12 -28.25 -2.17
CA GLU A 240 -1.08 -27.36 -2.72
C GLU A 240 -0.26 -28.08 -3.79
N GLY A 241 0.12 -27.35 -4.84
CA GLY A 241 0.87 -27.88 -5.99
C GLY A 241 0.04 -28.64 -7.03
N SER A 242 -1.18 -29.10 -6.69
CA SER A 242 -2.07 -29.80 -7.63
C SER A 242 -2.85 -28.82 -8.51
N VAL A 243 -3.17 -29.26 -9.73
CA VAL A 243 -3.95 -28.51 -10.71
C VAL A 243 -5.41 -28.97 -10.67
N TYR A 244 -6.34 -28.01 -10.69
CA TYR A 244 -7.77 -28.26 -10.64
C TYR A 244 -8.51 -27.49 -11.74
N TYR A 245 -9.57 -28.11 -12.24
CA TYR A 245 -10.63 -27.46 -13.00
C TYR A 245 -11.68 -26.96 -12.02
N ILE A 246 -11.84 -25.64 -11.93
CA ILE A 246 -12.85 -25.00 -11.09
C ILE A 246 -13.89 -24.38 -12.01
N SER A 247 -15.13 -24.84 -11.90
CA SER A 247 -16.24 -24.40 -12.76
C SER A 247 -17.34 -23.72 -11.94
N THR A 248 -18.11 -22.89 -12.63
CA THR A 248 -19.34 -22.28 -12.10
C THR A 248 -20.33 -23.33 -11.58
N PRO A 249 -21.13 -23.03 -10.55
CA PRO A 249 -21.29 -21.73 -9.88
C PRO A 249 -20.19 -21.44 -8.84
N CYS A 250 -19.53 -20.29 -9.01
CA CYS A 250 -18.63 -19.66 -8.04
C CYS A 250 -18.96 -18.17 -8.04
N ARG A 251 -18.96 -17.52 -6.87
CA ARG A 251 -19.22 -16.09 -6.80
C ARG A 251 -17.92 -15.32 -6.98
N VAL A 252 -17.83 -14.55 -8.06
CA VAL A 252 -16.75 -13.59 -8.30
C VAL A 252 -17.13 -12.27 -7.63
N ALA A 253 -16.35 -11.82 -6.64
CA ALA A 253 -16.55 -10.57 -5.92
C ALA A 253 -15.31 -9.69 -6.01
N LEU A 254 -15.44 -8.40 -5.69
CA LEU A 254 -14.28 -7.52 -5.53
C LEU A 254 -13.39 -8.03 -4.40
N ALA A 255 -12.09 -8.14 -4.67
CA ALA A 255 -11.10 -8.61 -3.73
C ALA A 255 -11.03 -7.67 -2.53
N LYS A 256 -11.06 -8.24 -1.32
CA LYS A 256 -10.81 -7.46 -0.11
C LYS A 256 -9.30 -7.30 0.05
N LYS A 257 -8.73 -6.25 -0.56
CA LYS A 257 -7.27 -5.97 -0.52
C LYS A 257 -6.70 -5.79 0.90
N GLN A 258 -7.54 -5.53 1.90
CA GLN A 258 -7.16 -5.56 3.32
C GLN A 258 -6.71 -6.97 3.79
N PHE A 259 -7.11 -8.04 3.10
CA PHE A 259 -6.86 -9.45 3.45
C PHE A 259 -6.29 -10.27 2.28
N SER A 260 -5.93 -9.63 1.17
CA SER A 260 -5.38 -10.26 -0.02
C SER A 260 -4.18 -9.44 -0.51
N ASN A 261 -3.04 -10.11 -0.69
CA ASN A 261 -1.82 -9.50 -1.23
C ASN A 261 -1.68 -9.73 -2.74
N LEU A 262 -2.68 -10.33 -3.38
CA LEU A 262 -2.66 -10.57 -4.82
C LEU A 262 -2.99 -9.28 -5.57
N PRO A 263 -2.36 -9.04 -6.73
CA PRO A 263 -2.61 -7.85 -7.55
C PRO A 263 -4.02 -7.84 -8.16
N ASN A 264 -4.72 -8.97 -8.18
CA ASN A 264 -6.03 -9.12 -8.79
C ASN A 264 -7.13 -8.36 -8.01
N ASP A 265 -7.97 -7.65 -8.75
CA ASP A 265 -9.10 -6.86 -8.21
C ASP A 265 -10.31 -7.73 -7.84
N TYR A 266 -10.31 -9.01 -8.23
CA TYR A 266 -11.39 -9.95 -7.93
C TYR A 266 -10.92 -11.12 -7.05
N GLU A 267 -11.86 -11.66 -6.27
CA GLU A 267 -11.71 -12.89 -5.48
C GLU A 267 -12.89 -13.83 -5.75
N LEU A 268 -12.63 -15.13 -5.65
CA LEU A 268 -13.64 -16.17 -5.78
C LEU A 268 -14.17 -16.57 -4.41
N THR A 269 -15.47 -16.83 -4.32
CA THR A 269 -16.09 -17.50 -3.19
C THR A 269 -16.74 -18.79 -3.68
N PHE A 270 -16.34 -19.91 -3.07
CA PHE A 270 -16.95 -21.20 -3.36
C PHE A 270 -18.38 -21.23 -2.83
N GLU A 271 -19.29 -21.73 -3.65
CA GLU A 271 -20.70 -21.95 -3.31
C GLU A 271 -20.99 -23.46 -3.17
N ARG A 272 -22.22 -23.81 -2.79
CA ARG A 272 -22.61 -25.20 -2.54
C ARG A 272 -22.45 -26.10 -3.76
N ASP A 273 -22.74 -25.56 -4.94
CA ASP A 273 -22.76 -26.33 -6.18
C ASP A 273 -21.47 -26.12 -7.02
N THR A 274 -20.43 -25.52 -6.43
CA THR A 274 -19.13 -25.35 -7.10
C THR A 274 -18.53 -26.71 -7.49
N VAL A 275 -18.16 -26.85 -8.77
CA VAL A 275 -17.53 -28.08 -9.28
C VAL A 275 -16.02 -27.89 -9.31
N ILE A 276 -15.30 -28.71 -8.51
CA ILE A 276 -13.84 -28.74 -8.46
C ILE A 276 -13.37 -30.13 -8.87
N GLU A 277 -12.66 -30.29 -9.98
CA GLU A 277 -12.14 -31.57 -10.44
C GLU A 277 -10.62 -31.51 -10.53
N LYS A 278 -9.92 -32.56 -10.08
CA LYS A 278 -8.45 -32.61 -10.17
C LYS A 278 -8.07 -32.89 -11.62
N ALA A 279 -7.21 -32.07 -12.19
CA ALA A 279 -6.73 -32.27 -13.56
C ALA A 279 -5.72 -33.43 -13.60
N GLU A 280 -5.88 -34.35 -14.55
CA GLU A 280 -4.89 -35.41 -14.83
C GLU A 280 -3.67 -34.84 -15.57
N ASP A 281 -3.89 -33.84 -16.45
CA ASP A 281 -2.85 -33.15 -17.21
C ASP A 281 -2.32 -31.91 -16.45
N GLN A 282 -1.12 -32.04 -15.88
CA GLN A 282 -0.35 -30.93 -15.31
C GLN A 282 0.41 -30.09 -16.36
N THR A 283 0.41 -30.56 -17.61
CA THR A 283 0.98 -29.84 -18.76
C THR A 283 0.12 -28.60 -19.05
N ASN A 284 0.76 -27.46 -19.34
CA ASN A 284 0.16 -26.14 -19.63
C ASN A 284 -0.42 -25.36 -18.43
N VAL A 285 0.06 -25.56 -17.20
CA VAL A 285 -0.16 -24.57 -16.12
C VAL A 285 1.19 -24.12 -15.59
N PRO A 286 1.47 -22.80 -15.54
CA PRO A 286 2.77 -22.30 -15.13
C PRO A 286 3.16 -22.86 -13.77
N GLN A 287 4.42 -23.24 -13.65
CA GLN A 287 5.00 -23.46 -12.34
C GLN A 287 5.10 -22.11 -11.62
N VAL A 288 5.01 -22.13 -10.29
CA VAL A 288 5.18 -20.94 -9.46
C VAL A 288 6.51 -20.28 -9.85
N ARG A 289 6.44 -19.11 -10.49
CA ARG A 289 7.64 -18.34 -10.81
C ARG A 289 8.07 -17.61 -9.54
N PHE A 290 9.30 -17.86 -9.14
CA PHE A 290 9.96 -17.10 -8.09
C PHE A 290 10.72 -15.95 -8.73
N ASN A 291 10.59 -14.76 -8.16
CA ASN A 291 11.46 -13.63 -8.51
C ASN A 291 12.46 -13.41 -7.37
N PHE A 292 13.47 -14.29 -7.32
CA PHE A 292 14.40 -14.31 -6.19
C PHE A 292 15.21 -13.02 -6.11
N CYS A 293 15.20 -12.41 -4.93
CA CYS A 293 16.13 -11.38 -4.51
C CYS A 293 17.26 -12.06 -3.74
N SER A 294 18.51 -11.74 -4.09
CA SER A 294 19.66 -12.25 -3.34
C SER A 294 19.71 -11.67 -1.92
N ILE A 295 20.35 -12.38 -0.99
CA ILE A 295 20.42 -11.94 0.41
C ILE A 295 21.20 -10.63 0.53
N GLN A 296 22.19 -10.40 -0.33
CA GLN A 296 22.91 -9.12 -0.39
C GLN A 296 22.01 -7.95 -0.84
N GLU A 297 21.19 -8.16 -1.87
CA GLU A 297 20.30 -7.12 -2.41
C GLU A 297 19.21 -6.68 -1.43
N LEU A 298 18.90 -7.50 -0.41
CA LEU A 298 17.98 -7.13 0.67
C LEU A 298 18.38 -5.83 1.38
N GLN A 299 19.64 -5.41 1.32
CA GLN A 299 20.08 -4.12 1.85
C GLN A 299 19.39 -2.92 1.16
N SER A 300 19.17 -3.05 -0.15
CA SER A 300 18.54 -2.02 -0.99
C SER A 300 17.01 -2.02 -0.91
N VAL A 301 16.43 -3.13 -0.44
CA VAL A 301 14.98 -3.30 -0.34
C VAL A 301 14.44 -2.56 0.88
N GLU A 302 13.39 -1.79 0.67
CA GLU A 302 12.71 -1.05 1.73
C GLU A 302 11.95 -1.97 2.69
N LYS A 303 11.84 -1.53 3.94
CA LYS A 303 11.03 -2.20 4.97
C LYS A 303 9.57 -2.32 4.53
N ASP A 304 8.93 -3.39 4.95
CA ASP A 304 7.54 -3.76 4.67
C ASP A 304 7.25 -4.13 3.21
N ASN A 305 8.25 -4.08 2.32
CA ASN A 305 8.14 -4.64 0.99
C ASN A 305 8.17 -6.18 1.01
N THR A 306 7.57 -6.81 0.01
CA THR A 306 7.52 -8.27 -0.12
C THR A 306 8.50 -8.76 -1.18
N VAL A 307 9.31 -9.75 -0.83
CA VAL A 307 10.33 -10.35 -1.69
C VAL A 307 10.30 -11.87 -1.64
N ASP A 308 10.71 -12.50 -2.74
CA ASP A 308 10.96 -13.94 -2.80
C ASP A 308 12.45 -14.18 -2.56
N VAL A 309 12.81 -15.15 -1.72
CA VAL A 309 14.21 -15.42 -1.34
C VAL A 309 14.45 -16.93 -1.32
N ILE A 310 15.62 -17.35 -1.76
CA ILE A 310 16.09 -18.73 -1.69
C ILE A 310 17.44 -18.77 -0.99
N GLY A 311 17.65 -19.75 -0.12
CA GLY A 311 18.91 -19.92 0.59
C GLY A 311 19.05 -21.30 1.20
N VAL A 312 20.28 -21.65 1.54
CA VAL A 312 20.59 -22.85 2.31
C VAL A 312 20.33 -22.60 3.78
N LEU A 313 19.64 -23.53 4.42
CA LEU A 313 19.33 -23.48 5.84
C LEU A 313 20.58 -23.78 6.67
N LYS A 314 21.13 -22.78 7.36
CA LYS A 314 22.32 -22.96 8.22
C LYS A 314 21.95 -23.36 9.64
N GLU A 315 20.95 -22.70 10.21
CA GLU A 315 20.56 -22.89 11.61
C GLU A 315 19.04 -22.79 11.77
N VAL A 316 18.50 -23.63 12.65
CA VAL A 316 17.08 -23.68 13.01
C VAL A 316 16.96 -23.36 14.49
N GLY A 317 16.32 -22.24 14.81
CA GLY A 317 16.05 -21.86 16.20
C GLY A 317 14.93 -22.69 16.82
N GLU A 318 14.83 -22.64 18.15
CA GLU A 318 13.72 -23.26 18.89
C GLU A 318 12.40 -22.49 18.67
N VAL A 319 11.26 -23.14 18.95
CA VAL A 319 9.96 -22.43 18.94
C VAL A 319 9.88 -21.54 20.16
N GLY A 320 9.65 -20.25 19.96
CA GLY A 320 9.35 -19.30 21.02
C GLY A 320 7.90 -18.81 20.95
N ASP A 321 7.33 -18.48 22.10
CA ASP A 321 6.03 -17.82 22.18
C ASP A 321 6.21 -16.30 22.27
N ILE A 322 5.41 -15.54 21.52
CA ILE A 322 5.34 -14.08 21.59
C ILE A 322 3.90 -13.62 21.64
N THR A 323 3.58 -12.75 22.59
CA THR A 323 2.23 -12.18 22.74
C THR A 323 2.10 -10.93 21.87
N SER A 324 1.06 -10.86 21.03
CA SER A 324 0.78 -9.69 20.20
C SER A 324 0.49 -8.46 21.05
N LYS A 325 1.22 -7.37 20.81
CA LYS A 325 1.02 -6.08 21.50
C LYS A 325 -0.33 -5.42 21.19
N LYS A 326 -0.97 -5.76 20.05
CA LYS A 326 -2.26 -5.17 19.63
C LYS A 326 -3.47 -5.93 20.17
N ASP A 327 -3.43 -7.26 20.12
CA ASP A 327 -4.60 -8.11 20.39
C ASP A 327 -4.45 -8.99 21.63
N GLY A 328 -3.27 -8.99 22.29
CA GLY A 328 -2.99 -9.81 23.47
C GLY A 328 -2.94 -11.33 23.21
N ARG A 329 -3.06 -11.78 21.96
CA ARG A 329 -3.03 -13.21 21.60
C ARG A 329 -1.61 -13.75 21.54
N PRO A 330 -1.33 -14.95 22.09
CA PRO A 330 -0.06 -15.62 21.93
C PRO A 330 0.11 -16.15 20.50
N PHE A 331 1.27 -15.90 19.91
CA PHE A 331 1.71 -16.44 18.62
C PHE A 331 3.01 -17.19 18.81
N GLN A 332 3.12 -18.36 18.19
CA GLN A 332 4.37 -19.09 18.11
C GLN A 332 5.23 -18.56 16.97
N LYS A 333 6.53 -18.43 17.21
CA LYS A 333 7.51 -18.05 16.21
C LYS A 333 8.69 -19.01 16.23
N ARG A 334 9.30 -19.22 15.08
CA ARG A 334 10.58 -19.92 14.95
C ARG A 334 11.45 -19.13 13.99
N GLU A 335 12.73 -19.01 14.32
CA GLU A 335 13.70 -18.26 13.52
C GLU A 335 14.60 -19.23 12.76
N LEU A 336 14.77 -18.99 11.46
CA LEU A 336 15.61 -19.76 10.56
C LEU A 336 16.73 -18.86 10.04
N THR A 337 17.96 -19.37 9.98
CA THR A 337 19.09 -18.64 9.39
C THR A 337 19.36 -19.20 8.00
N LEU A 338 19.17 -18.36 6.98
CA LEU A 338 19.46 -18.70 5.59
C LEU A 338 20.77 -18.06 5.13
N VAL A 339 21.46 -18.74 4.23
CA VAL A 339 22.69 -18.28 3.59
C VAL A 339 22.63 -18.52 2.08
N ASP A 340 23.28 -17.67 1.31
CA ASP A 340 23.34 -17.77 -0.15
C ASP A 340 24.77 -17.58 -0.67
N ASP A 341 24.93 -17.70 -1.98
CA ASP A 341 26.21 -17.58 -2.68
C ASP A 341 26.83 -16.17 -2.64
N THR A 342 26.12 -15.19 -2.09
CA THR A 342 26.65 -13.83 -1.88
C THR A 342 27.49 -13.73 -0.61
N GLY A 343 27.53 -14.77 0.22
CA GLY A 343 28.29 -14.78 1.47
C GLY A 343 27.59 -14.05 2.62
N PHE A 344 26.30 -13.73 2.48
CA PHE A 344 25.49 -13.12 3.53
C PHE A 344 24.55 -14.12 4.18
N SER A 345 24.22 -13.84 5.43
CA SER A 345 23.20 -14.56 6.19
C SER A 345 22.04 -13.64 6.54
N VAL A 346 20.82 -14.18 6.50
CA VAL A 346 19.61 -13.48 6.90
C VAL A 346 18.75 -14.36 7.79
N ARG A 347 18.13 -13.73 8.81
CA ARG A 347 17.14 -14.39 9.66
C ARG A 347 15.77 -14.30 9.03
N VAL A 348 15.08 -15.43 8.94
CA VAL A 348 13.70 -15.56 8.46
C VAL A 348 12.83 -16.08 9.59
N THR A 349 11.81 -15.32 9.97
CA THR A 349 10.85 -15.73 11.00
C THR A 349 9.63 -16.39 10.37
N ILE A 350 9.34 -17.61 10.80
CA ILE A 350 8.12 -18.36 10.48
C ILE A 350 7.19 -18.39 11.70
N TRP A 351 5.89 -18.50 11.46
CA TRP A 351 4.86 -18.27 12.48
C TRP A 351 3.88 -19.43 12.61
N GLY A 352 3.32 -19.60 13.81
CA GLY A 352 2.21 -20.50 14.11
C GLY A 352 2.51 -21.96 13.78
N LYS A 353 1.63 -22.60 13.01
CA LYS A 353 1.75 -24.02 12.65
C LYS A 353 3.00 -24.32 11.84
N SER A 354 3.37 -23.46 10.90
CA SER A 354 4.61 -23.60 10.13
C SER A 354 5.84 -23.58 11.04
N ALA A 355 5.81 -22.79 12.14
CA ALA A 355 6.88 -22.81 13.13
C ALA A 355 6.97 -24.15 13.87
N ASN A 356 5.85 -24.81 14.18
CA ASN A 356 5.84 -26.09 14.90
C ASN A 356 6.16 -27.29 14.01
N SER A 357 5.60 -27.32 12.79
CA SER A 357 5.72 -28.46 11.87
C SER A 357 6.98 -28.40 11.00
N PHE A 358 7.85 -27.41 11.21
CA PHE A 358 9.10 -27.31 10.47
C PHE A 358 10.09 -28.36 10.98
N ASP A 359 10.42 -29.31 10.11
CA ASP A 359 11.31 -30.45 10.39
C ASP A 359 12.30 -30.66 9.24
N ALA A 360 12.79 -29.57 8.64
CA ALA A 360 13.82 -29.66 7.61
C ALA A 360 15.21 -29.73 8.28
N PRO A 361 16.10 -30.65 7.85
CA PRO A 361 17.45 -30.71 8.37
C PRO A 361 18.24 -29.46 7.97
N PRO A 362 19.22 -29.03 8.79
CA PRO A 362 20.22 -28.08 8.34
C PRO A 362 20.84 -28.55 7.03
N GLU A 363 21.27 -27.61 6.19
CA GLU A 363 21.81 -27.81 4.84
C GLU A 363 20.78 -28.11 3.73
N SER A 364 19.48 -28.18 4.05
CA SER A 364 18.42 -28.16 3.03
C SER A 364 18.29 -26.78 2.37
N VAL A 365 17.91 -26.75 1.10
CA VAL A 365 17.63 -25.50 0.39
C VAL A 365 16.17 -25.14 0.64
N VAL A 366 15.90 -23.91 1.07
CA VAL A 366 14.54 -23.46 1.34
C VAL A 366 14.25 -22.22 0.49
N ALA A 367 13.17 -22.29 -0.29
CA ALA A 367 12.65 -21.18 -1.06
C ALA A 367 11.43 -20.59 -0.35
N PHE A 368 11.45 -19.28 -0.16
CA PHE A 368 10.35 -18.52 0.39
C PHE A 368 9.77 -17.58 -0.65
N LYS A 369 8.44 -17.58 -0.78
CA LYS A 369 7.69 -16.66 -1.62
C LYS A 369 6.94 -15.66 -0.74
N GLY A 370 6.99 -14.37 -1.08
CA GLY A 370 6.21 -13.33 -0.40
C GLY A 370 6.63 -13.09 1.05
N THR A 371 7.93 -13.06 1.32
CA THR A 371 8.46 -12.69 2.64
C THR A 371 8.50 -11.18 2.81
N LYS A 372 8.11 -10.69 3.98
CA LYS A 372 8.16 -9.26 4.28
C LYS A 372 9.52 -8.89 4.84
N VAL A 373 10.15 -7.86 4.26
CA VAL A 373 11.41 -7.31 4.75
C VAL A 373 11.17 -6.49 6.01
N SER A 374 11.98 -6.73 7.04
CA SER A 374 11.96 -6.06 8.34
C SER A 374 13.37 -5.63 8.73
N ASP A 375 13.51 -4.46 9.34
CA ASP A 375 14.82 -3.91 9.75
C ASP A 375 15.27 -4.37 11.15
N PHE A 376 14.70 -5.48 11.65
CA PHE A 376 15.00 -5.98 12.98
C PHE A 376 16.40 -6.64 13.04
N GLY A 377 17.34 -5.94 13.67
CA GLY A 377 18.73 -6.39 13.80
C GLY A 377 19.41 -6.48 12.44
N GLY A 378 19.38 -5.39 11.66
CA GLY A 378 19.90 -5.33 10.29
C GLY A 378 18.76 -5.45 9.29
N LYS A 379 18.85 -6.40 8.36
CA LYS A 379 17.71 -6.86 7.54
C LYS A 379 17.31 -8.26 8.00
N SER A 380 16.02 -8.49 8.11
CA SER A 380 15.38 -9.75 8.49
C SER A 380 14.15 -9.96 7.64
N LEU A 381 13.72 -11.20 7.48
CA LEU A 381 12.54 -11.55 6.71
C LEU A 381 11.49 -12.15 7.64
N SER A 382 10.23 -11.87 7.38
CA SER A 382 9.11 -12.49 8.07
C SER A 382 8.20 -13.12 7.04
N LEU A 383 7.92 -14.42 7.18
CA LEU A 383 6.96 -15.10 6.33
C LEU A 383 5.56 -14.59 6.64
N LEU A 384 4.86 -14.06 5.64
CA LEU A 384 3.46 -13.63 5.78
C LEU A 384 2.52 -14.84 5.70
N SER A 385 1.29 -14.68 6.18
CA SER A 385 0.26 -15.73 6.04
C SER A 385 -0.12 -16.03 4.58
N SER A 386 0.20 -15.13 3.65
CA SER A 386 0.05 -15.31 2.20
C SER A 386 1.29 -15.88 1.53
N GLY A 387 2.43 -15.95 2.25
CA GLY A 387 3.67 -16.43 1.71
C GLY A 387 3.73 -17.95 1.75
N THR A 388 4.55 -18.53 0.88
CA THR A 388 4.77 -19.98 0.84
C THR A 388 6.23 -20.30 1.11
N MET A 389 6.47 -21.48 1.65
CA MET A 389 7.79 -22.00 1.97
C MET A 389 7.88 -23.39 1.36
N THR A 390 8.87 -23.62 0.51
CA THR A 390 9.13 -24.90 -0.13
C THR A 390 10.53 -25.37 0.23
N VAL A 391 10.63 -26.57 0.80
CA VAL A 391 11.89 -27.22 1.15
C VAL A 391 12.34 -28.09 -0.01
N ASP A 392 13.61 -27.98 -0.37
CA ASP A 392 14.28 -28.66 -1.48
C ASP A 392 13.47 -28.63 -2.81
N PRO A 393 13.14 -27.43 -3.33
CA PRO A 393 12.40 -27.31 -4.57
C PRO A 393 13.23 -27.79 -5.77
N ASP A 394 12.60 -28.50 -6.70
CA ASP A 394 13.24 -28.96 -7.94
C ASP A 394 13.31 -27.82 -8.98
N ILE A 395 14.20 -26.86 -8.73
CA ILE A 395 14.44 -25.69 -9.57
C ILE A 395 15.95 -25.48 -9.78
N PRO A 396 16.39 -24.90 -10.92
CA PRO A 396 17.81 -24.70 -11.21
C PRO A 396 18.57 -23.92 -10.12
N ASP A 397 17.95 -22.90 -9.53
CA ASP A 397 18.55 -22.09 -8.46
C ASP A 397 18.82 -22.89 -7.19
N ALA A 398 17.96 -23.86 -6.86
CA ALA A 398 18.15 -24.70 -5.70
C ALA A 398 19.32 -25.67 -5.89
N HIS A 399 19.40 -26.30 -7.08
CA HIS A 399 20.53 -27.16 -7.45
C HIS A 399 21.86 -26.38 -7.48
N ARG A 400 21.82 -25.13 -7.97
CA ARG A 400 22.97 -24.21 -8.00
C ARG A 400 23.45 -23.88 -6.58
N LEU A 401 22.55 -23.47 -5.69
CA LEU A 401 22.88 -23.15 -4.30
C LEU A 401 23.38 -24.37 -3.52
N LYS A 402 22.77 -25.54 -3.73
CA LYS A 402 23.22 -26.79 -3.11
C LYS A 402 24.65 -27.13 -3.54
N GLY A 403 24.93 -27.09 -4.84
CA GLY A 403 26.28 -27.34 -5.37
C GLY A 403 27.33 -26.36 -4.86
N TRP A 404 26.98 -25.07 -4.74
CA TRP A 404 27.86 -24.06 -4.16
C TRP A 404 28.13 -24.32 -2.66
N TYR A 405 27.09 -24.64 -1.89
CA TYR A 405 27.22 -24.86 -0.45
C TYR A 405 28.06 -26.10 -0.13
N ASP A 406 27.87 -27.19 -0.88
CA ASP A 406 28.63 -28.43 -0.73
C ASP A 406 30.12 -28.25 -1.13
N SER A 407 30.41 -27.33 -2.07
CA SER A 407 31.78 -27.10 -2.56
C SER A 407 32.58 -26.10 -1.71
N ALA A 408 31.96 -25.00 -1.29
CA ALA A 408 32.64 -23.87 -0.65
C ALA A 408 31.89 -23.31 0.56
N GLY A 409 30.55 -23.26 0.53
CA GLY A 409 29.75 -22.59 1.55
C GLY A 409 29.77 -23.24 2.94
N ARG A 410 29.99 -24.56 3.05
CA ARG A 410 29.94 -25.27 4.34
C ARG A 410 30.97 -24.79 5.37
N ASN A 411 32.13 -24.35 4.91
CA ASN A 411 33.23 -23.87 5.77
C ASN A 411 33.33 -22.34 5.82
N ASP A 412 32.41 -21.63 5.16
CA ASP A 412 32.51 -20.18 5.01
C ASP A 412 31.86 -19.43 6.19
N THR A 413 32.40 -18.25 6.48
CA THR A 413 31.87 -17.35 7.51
C THR A 413 31.01 -16.28 6.85
N PHE A 414 29.70 -16.34 7.11
CA PHE A 414 28.75 -15.43 6.46
C PHE A 414 28.64 -14.11 7.20
N ALA A 415 28.64 -13.01 6.45
CA ALA A 415 28.40 -11.68 6.99
C ALA A 415 26.92 -11.53 7.39
N THR A 416 26.65 -10.81 8.48
CA THR A 416 25.30 -10.41 8.87
C THR A 416 25.05 -8.96 8.48
N HIS A 417 23.82 -8.64 8.10
CA HIS A 417 23.37 -7.26 7.88
C HIS A 417 23.37 -6.38 9.16
N GLN A 418 23.87 -6.91 10.28
CA GLN A 418 24.04 -6.20 11.56
C GLN A 418 25.29 -5.33 11.59
N ASN A 419 26.34 -5.70 10.85
CA ASN A 419 27.71 -5.20 11.11
C ASN A 419 28.23 -4.12 10.17
N MET A 420 27.40 -3.54 9.28
CA MET A 420 27.78 -2.33 8.53
C MET A 420 27.36 -1.01 9.21
N ALA A 421 26.91 -1.04 10.46
CA ALA A 421 26.54 0.17 11.21
C ALA A 421 27.72 0.89 11.91
N SER A 422 28.97 0.42 11.76
CA SER A 422 30.12 0.96 12.52
C SER A 422 31.19 1.71 11.70
N MET A 423 31.03 1.88 10.38
CA MET A 423 31.91 2.77 9.61
C MET A 423 31.15 3.41 8.46
N GLY A 424 31.02 4.74 8.51
CA GLY A 424 30.63 5.57 7.36
C GLY A 424 29.24 6.19 7.51
N ASN A 425 29.23 7.50 7.73
CA ASN A 425 28.20 8.48 7.36
C ASN A 425 26.72 8.02 7.32
N ALA A 426 26.00 8.38 8.38
CA ALA A 426 24.72 9.12 8.31
C ALA A 426 23.75 8.84 7.13
N THR A 427 23.10 7.67 7.04
CA THR A 427 21.80 7.53 6.33
C THR A 427 20.88 6.36 6.76
N GLY A 428 21.21 5.55 7.78
CA GLY A 428 20.52 4.24 7.95
C GLY A 428 19.62 4.02 9.17
N ARG A 429 19.75 4.77 10.27
CA ARG A 429 18.83 4.64 11.41
C ARG A 429 17.59 5.50 11.12
N LYS A 430 16.50 4.90 10.63
CA LYS A 430 15.19 5.56 10.71
C LYS A 430 14.90 5.78 12.19
N GLU A 431 15.07 7.04 12.60
CA GLU A 431 14.62 7.53 13.89
C GLU A 431 13.10 7.36 13.94
N ASP A 432 12.58 6.76 15.01
CA ASP A 432 11.13 6.60 15.21
C ASP A 432 10.50 8.00 15.33
N LEU A 433 10.09 8.54 14.18
CA LEU A 433 9.40 9.82 14.08
C LEU A 433 7.98 9.62 14.64
N LYS A 434 7.69 10.27 15.75
CA LYS A 434 6.39 10.21 16.43
C LYS A 434 5.78 11.60 16.55
N THR A 435 4.46 11.65 16.67
CA THR A 435 3.78 12.88 17.11
C THR A 435 3.87 13.00 18.63
N ILE A 436 3.70 14.21 19.15
CA ILE A 436 3.75 14.44 20.60
C ILE A 436 2.62 13.67 21.31
N SER A 437 1.43 13.56 20.72
CA SER A 437 0.36 12.73 21.29
C SER A 437 0.77 11.27 21.38
N GLN A 438 1.30 10.69 20.30
CA GLN A 438 1.76 9.29 20.31
C GLN A 438 2.80 9.03 21.40
N VAL A 439 3.70 9.99 21.64
CA VAL A 439 4.70 9.87 22.71
C VAL A 439 4.05 9.75 24.09
N LYS A 440 2.98 10.51 24.34
CA LYS A 440 2.21 10.47 25.58
C LYS A 440 1.32 9.24 25.68
N ASP A 441 0.62 8.89 24.60
CA ASP A 441 -0.34 7.78 24.56
C ASP A 441 0.36 6.42 24.75
N GLU A 442 1.59 6.28 24.22
CA GLU A 442 2.41 5.08 24.38
C GLU A 442 3.17 5.04 25.72
N ASN A 443 3.10 6.10 26.55
CA ASN A 443 3.86 6.22 27.80
C ASN A 443 5.37 5.91 27.64
N LEU A 444 5.98 6.41 26.55
CA LEU A 444 7.40 6.16 26.27
C LEU A 444 8.29 6.65 27.41
N GLY A 445 9.16 5.77 27.92
CA GLY A 445 10.05 6.07 29.04
C GLY A 445 9.51 5.69 30.43
N MET A 446 8.32 5.07 30.52
CA MET A 446 7.74 4.60 31.78
C MET A 446 8.41 3.31 32.30
N ASP A 447 8.58 2.30 31.45
CA ASP A 447 9.24 1.04 31.83
C ASP A 447 10.74 1.05 31.49
N ASP A 448 11.07 1.31 30.22
CA ASP A 448 12.43 1.33 29.69
C ASP A 448 12.79 2.67 29.04
N GLN A 449 14.10 2.95 28.98
CA GLN A 449 14.61 4.12 28.27
C GLN A 449 14.27 4.03 26.78
N ALA A 450 13.55 5.04 26.28
CA ALA A 450 13.12 5.10 24.90
C ALA A 450 13.79 6.26 24.14
N TYR A 451 14.03 6.06 22.86
CA TYR A 451 14.56 7.07 21.94
C TYR A 451 13.55 7.29 20.83
N TYR A 452 13.28 8.54 20.52
CA TYR A 452 12.29 8.91 19.52
C TYR A 452 12.64 10.26 18.91
N THR A 453 12.09 10.57 17.75
CA THR A 453 12.27 11.86 17.10
C THR A 453 10.92 12.55 16.94
N ILE A 454 10.86 13.85 17.21
CA ILE A 454 9.66 14.68 17.01
C ILE A 454 9.99 15.90 16.15
N LYS A 455 9.02 16.35 15.37
CA LYS A 455 9.08 17.61 14.63
C LYS A 455 8.15 18.60 15.30
N ALA A 456 8.71 19.59 15.96
CA ALA A 456 7.93 20.50 16.79
C ALA A 456 8.42 21.94 16.65
N THR A 457 7.54 22.88 16.95
CA THR A 457 7.83 24.31 17.01
C THR A 457 8.07 24.70 18.46
N ILE A 458 9.10 25.49 18.72
CA ILE A 458 9.36 26.04 20.06
C ILE A 458 8.29 27.10 20.36
N VAL A 459 7.47 26.84 21.37
CA VAL A 459 6.41 27.78 21.81
C VAL A 459 6.96 28.71 22.88
N PHE A 460 7.75 28.18 23.80
CA PHE A 460 8.24 28.93 24.94
C PHE A 460 9.56 28.36 25.47
N VAL A 461 10.50 29.24 25.81
CA VAL A 461 11.76 28.90 26.46
C VAL A 461 11.77 29.48 27.87
N LYS A 462 12.03 28.65 28.89
CA LYS A 462 12.13 29.13 30.27
C LYS A 462 13.43 29.92 30.49
N GLN A 463 13.31 31.17 30.94
CA GLN A 463 14.43 32.11 31.06
C GLN A 463 15.09 32.18 32.45
N GLU A 464 14.43 31.75 33.52
CA GLU A 464 14.95 31.92 34.90
C GLU A 464 16.23 31.13 35.16
N ASN A 465 16.24 29.84 34.82
CA ASN A 465 17.31 28.88 35.09
C ASN A 465 17.88 28.33 33.78
N PHE A 466 18.23 29.22 32.84
CA PHE A 466 18.62 28.85 31.49
C PHE A 466 20.05 28.27 31.39
N CYS A 467 20.93 28.60 32.34
CA CYS A 467 22.31 28.11 32.40
C CYS A 467 22.76 27.83 33.85
N TYR A 468 23.90 27.16 33.99
CA TYR A 468 24.59 26.98 35.26
C TYR A 468 26.11 27.15 35.08
N PRO A 469 26.83 27.64 36.11
CA PRO A 469 28.28 27.75 36.06
C PRO A 469 28.91 26.36 36.18
N ALA A 470 29.69 25.95 35.18
CA ALA A 470 30.35 24.66 35.09
C ALA A 470 31.88 24.79 35.22
N CYS A 471 32.52 23.66 35.54
CA CYS A 471 33.97 23.54 35.66
C CYS A 471 34.67 23.69 34.31
N LEU A 472 35.80 24.40 34.28
CA LEU A 472 36.64 24.61 33.09
C LEU A 472 37.59 23.44 32.78
N SER A 473 37.71 22.47 33.69
CA SER A 473 38.61 21.33 33.49
C SER A 473 38.14 20.46 32.32
N GLN A 474 39.08 20.01 31.49
CA GLN A 474 38.77 19.23 30.29
C GLN A 474 37.96 17.96 30.65
N GLY A 475 36.76 17.84 30.08
CA GLY A 475 35.86 16.70 30.31
C GLY A 475 35.05 16.75 31.62
N CYS A 476 35.07 17.87 32.36
CA CYS A 476 34.26 18.06 33.56
C CYS A 476 33.09 19.02 33.33
N ASN A 477 31.85 18.52 33.42
CA ASN A 477 30.65 19.34 33.26
C ASN A 477 29.92 19.58 34.60
N LYS A 478 30.62 19.43 35.74
CA LYS A 478 30.02 19.60 37.06
C LYS A 478 29.85 21.07 37.39
N LYS A 479 28.72 21.39 38.05
CA LYS A 479 28.45 22.72 38.58
C LYS A 479 29.54 23.13 39.55
N VAL A 480 30.00 24.37 39.43
CA VAL A 480 30.96 25.00 40.36
C VAL A 480 30.24 25.97 41.29
N THR A 481 30.79 26.17 42.48
CA THR A 481 30.27 27.09 43.48
C THR A 481 31.25 28.24 43.67
N GLN A 482 30.70 29.45 43.80
CA GLN A 482 31.51 30.63 44.09
C GLN A 482 31.92 30.61 45.56
N MET A 483 33.22 30.70 45.80
CA MET A 483 33.82 30.77 47.13
C MET A 483 33.92 32.23 47.58
N PRO A 484 34.03 32.49 48.91
CA PRO A 484 34.11 33.85 49.45
C PRO A 484 35.32 34.67 48.94
N ASP A 485 36.36 34.00 48.46
CA ASP A 485 37.56 34.59 47.86
C ASP A 485 37.36 35.03 46.40
N GLY A 486 36.16 34.84 45.84
CA GLY A 486 35.81 35.16 44.45
C GLY A 486 36.15 34.05 43.45
N THR A 487 36.79 32.96 43.87
CA THR A 487 37.11 31.83 43.00
C THR A 487 35.94 30.86 42.86
N TRP A 488 35.95 30.02 41.82
CA TRP A 488 34.92 29.04 41.52
C TRP A 488 35.44 27.63 41.77
N HIS A 489 34.96 26.98 42.82
CA HIS A 489 35.44 25.66 43.24
C HIS A 489 34.62 24.54 42.60
N CYS A 490 35.32 23.53 42.06
CA CYS A 490 34.71 22.29 41.57
C CYS A 490 34.97 21.13 42.54
N GLU A 491 33.92 20.60 43.17
CA GLU A 491 34.05 19.46 44.09
C GLU A 491 34.54 18.16 43.43
N LYS A 492 34.21 17.95 42.14
CA LYS A 492 34.61 16.72 41.43
C LYS A 492 36.08 16.72 41.04
N CYS A 493 36.61 17.87 40.63
CA CYS A 493 38.01 18.01 40.24
C CYS A 493 38.90 18.45 41.41
N ALA A 494 38.30 18.91 42.52
CA ALA A 494 38.99 19.54 43.64
C ALA A 494 39.90 20.71 43.21
N ILE A 495 39.49 21.44 42.17
CA ILE A 495 40.22 22.57 41.60
C ILE A 495 39.34 23.82 41.67
N SER A 496 39.96 24.95 42.01
CA SER A 496 39.33 26.27 41.93
C SER A 496 39.78 26.98 40.65
N HIS A 497 38.84 27.65 39.99
CA HIS A 497 39.07 28.43 38.78
C HIS A 497 38.76 29.91 39.03
N GLU A 498 39.40 30.83 38.31
CA GLU A 498 39.12 32.27 38.43
C GLU A 498 37.75 32.65 37.88
N LYS A 499 37.26 31.91 36.86
CA LYS A 499 35.94 32.10 36.25
C LYS A 499 35.28 30.75 35.97
N PRO A 500 33.94 30.68 35.88
CA PRO A 500 33.24 29.49 35.42
C PRO A 500 33.11 29.49 33.89
N GLU A 501 32.73 28.36 33.32
CA GLU A 501 32.14 28.29 31.96
C GLU A 501 30.63 28.10 32.13
N TYR A 502 29.80 29.04 31.67
CA TYR A 502 28.36 28.86 31.71
C TYR A 502 27.92 27.86 30.66
N ARG A 503 27.03 26.93 31.05
CA ARG A 503 26.49 25.91 30.14
C ARG A 503 24.98 25.87 30.21
N TYR A 504 24.35 25.69 29.06
CA TYR A 504 22.89 25.68 29.01
C TYR A 504 22.25 24.48 29.72
N ILE A 505 21.14 24.75 30.37
CA ILE A 505 20.16 23.79 30.89
C ILE A 505 18.75 24.30 30.57
N LEU A 506 18.44 24.39 29.29
CA LEU A 506 17.18 24.98 28.83
C LEU A 506 16.01 24.02 29.08
N SER A 507 14.90 24.59 29.52
CA SER A 507 13.60 23.93 29.54
C SER A 507 12.72 24.58 28.49
N LEU A 508 12.39 23.82 27.45
CA LEU A 508 11.63 24.27 26.28
C LEU A 508 10.25 23.65 26.30
N ASN A 509 9.22 24.43 26.01
CA ASN A 509 7.91 23.89 25.65
C ASN A 509 7.80 23.91 24.13
N VAL A 510 7.65 22.73 23.53
CA VAL A 510 7.49 22.56 22.08
C VAL A 510 6.10 22.04 21.77
N ALA A 511 5.54 22.46 20.64
CA ALA A 511 4.23 22.00 20.18
C ALA A 511 4.27 21.51 18.73
N ASP A 512 3.45 20.51 18.47
CA ASP A 512 3.07 20.07 17.13
C ASP A 512 1.55 20.24 16.95
N HIS A 513 1.01 19.73 15.85
CA HIS A 513 -0.42 19.79 15.56
C HIS A 513 -1.28 18.89 16.47
N THR A 514 -0.65 18.02 17.28
CA THR A 514 -1.34 17.04 18.13
C THR A 514 -1.33 17.45 19.61
N SER A 515 -0.21 17.98 20.12
CA SER A 515 -0.06 18.33 21.53
C SER A 515 1.16 19.24 21.76
N HIS A 516 1.46 19.53 23.02
CA HIS A 516 2.66 20.23 23.47
C HIS A 516 3.43 19.39 24.50
N GLN A 517 4.75 19.55 24.60
CA GLN A 517 5.61 18.79 25.50
C GLN A 517 6.79 19.63 25.99
N TRP A 518 7.12 19.46 27.26
CA TRP A 518 8.33 20.01 27.85
C TRP A 518 9.54 19.12 27.55
N LEU A 519 10.61 19.74 27.06
CA LEU A 519 11.89 19.13 26.74
C LEU A 519 13.02 19.80 27.53
N SER A 520 13.98 18.99 27.98
CA SER A 520 15.23 19.47 28.57
C SER A 520 16.37 19.43 27.54
N CYS A 521 17.02 20.57 27.31
CA CYS A 521 18.16 20.71 26.41
C CYS A 521 19.42 21.08 27.19
N PHE A 522 20.52 20.41 26.85
CA PHE A 522 21.85 20.71 27.38
C PHE A 522 22.63 21.62 26.42
N ASP A 523 23.82 22.01 26.85
CA ASP A 523 24.71 22.98 26.22
C ASP A 523 24.74 22.93 24.68
N ASP A 524 25.09 21.78 24.09
CA ASP A 524 25.21 21.66 22.63
C ASP A 524 23.90 21.98 21.88
N SER A 525 22.78 21.46 22.37
CA SER A 525 21.45 21.74 21.80
C SER A 525 21.00 23.18 22.09
N GLY A 526 21.34 23.71 23.27
CA GLY A 526 21.01 25.09 23.64
C GLY A 526 21.70 26.12 22.77
N ARG A 527 22.99 25.92 22.48
CA ARG A 527 23.76 26.77 21.55
C ARG A 527 23.15 26.80 20.16
N GLN A 528 22.66 25.67 19.65
CA GLN A 528 22.01 25.60 18.34
C GLN A 528 20.64 26.29 18.31
N ILE A 529 19.87 26.20 19.40
CA ILE A 529 18.52 26.79 19.48
C ILE A 529 18.58 28.30 19.65
N VAL A 530 19.44 28.79 20.57
CA VAL A 530 19.59 30.22 20.87
C VAL A 530 20.51 30.91 19.86
N GLY A 531 21.45 30.19 19.25
CA GLY A 531 22.43 30.74 18.30
C GLY A 531 23.59 31.49 18.95
N ARG A 532 23.71 31.43 20.28
CA ARG A 532 24.77 32.07 21.09
C ARG A 532 25.24 31.15 22.21
N THR A 533 26.43 31.38 22.74
CA THR A 533 26.95 30.65 23.91
C THR A 533 26.24 31.08 25.19
N ALA A 534 26.23 30.21 26.20
CA ALA A 534 25.62 30.54 27.48
C ALA A 534 26.37 31.65 28.22
N ASP A 535 27.69 31.77 28.01
CA ASP A 535 28.51 32.87 28.54
C ASP A 535 28.04 34.22 27.97
N GLU A 536 27.88 34.33 26.65
CA GLU A 536 27.37 35.55 25.99
C GLU A 536 25.95 35.90 26.49
N MET A 537 25.10 34.89 26.68
CA MET A 537 23.75 35.12 27.22
C MET A 537 23.77 35.58 28.68
N MET A 538 24.75 35.14 29.47
CA MET A 538 24.90 35.60 30.86
C MET A 538 25.44 37.03 30.91
N GLU A 539 26.40 37.38 30.05
CA GLU A 539 26.89 38.75 29.89
C GLU A 539 25.79 39.72 29.45
N LEU A 540 24.92 39.29 28.51
CA LEU A 540 23.76 40.08 28.10
C LEU A 540 22.76 40.27 29.24
N LYS A 541 22.53 39.25 30.07
CA LYS A 541 21.65 39.37 31.22
C LYS A 541 22.16 40.36 32.28
N GLU A 542 23.48 40.48 32.43
CA GLU A 542 24.09 41.42 33.39
C GLU A 542 24.18 42.86 32.84
N ASN A 543 24.41 43.02 31.53
CA ASN A 543 24.71 44.33 30.92
C ASN A 543 23.56 44.93 30.10
N ASP A 544 22.66 44.12 29.51
CA ASP A 544 21.62 44.56 28.57
C ASP A 544 20.41 43.60 28.52
N ASP A 545 19.52 43.74 29.51
CA ASP A 545 18.33 42.89 29.68
C ASP A 545 17.39 42.90 28.45
N ASN A 546 17.33 44.01 27.70
CA ASN A 546 16.50 44.10 26.49
C ASN A 546 17.03 43.18 25.38
N LYS A 547 18.35 43.16 25.16
CA LYS A 547 18.96 42.25 24.18
C LYS A 547 18.90 40.79 24.63
N PHE A 548 18.94 40.54 25.94
CA PHE A 548 18.73 39.21 26.51
C PHE A 548 17.33 38.68 26.18
N MET A 549 16.29 39.48 26.44
CA MET A 549 14.90 39.13 26.11
C MET A 549 14.71 38.89 24.61
N ALA A 550 15.23 39.79 23.77
CA ALA A 550 15.13 39.68 22.32
C ALA A 550 15.77 38.39 21.77
N ALA A 551 16.90 37.95 22.33
CA ALA A 551 17.55 36.71 21.91
C ALA A 551 16.71 35.46 22.21
N PHE A 552 16.03 35.41 23.36
CA PHE A 552 15.11 34.31 23.67
C PHE A 552 13.82 34.36 22.83
N GLU A 553 13.34 35.56 22.52
CA GLU A 553 12.18 35.73 21.65
C GLU A 553 12.47 35.33 20.21
N GLU A 554 13.68 35.58 19.72
CA GLU A 554 14.13 35.11 18.41
C GLU A 554 14.24 33.57 18.33
N ALA A 555 14.46 32.90 19.45
CA ALA A 555 14.50 31.44 19.52
C ALA A 555 13.08 30.82 19.47
N ASN A 556 12.04 31.58 19.86
CA ASN A 556 10.65 31.13 19.79
C ASN A 556 10.17 31.05 18.34
N CYS A 557 9.09 30.29 18.12
CA CYS A 557 8.45 30.07 16.82
C CYS A 557 9.33 29.44 15.73
N LYS A 558 10.55 29.01 16.07
CA LYS A 558 11.42 28.21 15.19
C LYS A 558 11.03 26.73 15.26
N LYS A 559 11.00 26.08 14.10
CA LYS A 559 10.62 24.67 13.95
C LYS A 559 11.88 23.82 13.74
N PHE A 560 12.01 22.77 14.55
CA PHE A 560 13.17 21.88 14.51
C PHE A 560 12.73 20.42 14.55
N THR A 561 13.63 19.55 14.12
CA THR A 561 13.59 18.12 14.44
C THR A 561 14.37 17.90 15.72
N PHE A 562 13.71 17.33 16.73
CA PHE A 562 14.29 17.00 18.02
C PHE A 562 14.42 15.50 18.15
N ARG A 563 15.65 15.03 18.31
CA ARG A 563 15.91 13.65 18.73
C ARG A 563 15.91 13.61 20.25
N CYS A 564 14.94 12.90 20.81
CA CYS A 564 14.66 12.88 22.23
C CYS A 564 14.91 11.50 22.84
N ARG A 565 15.17 11.53 24.14
CA ARG A 565 15.32 10.37 25.01
C ARG A 565 14.35 10.52 26.17
N ALA A 566 13.40 9.61 26.29
CA ALA A 566 12.51 9.53 27.43
C ALA A 566 13.10 8.58 28.47
N LYS A 567 13.13 9.03 29.73
CA LYS A 567 13.53 8.20 30.86
C LYS A 567 12.72 8.60 32.08
N MET A 568 12.27 7.61 32.85
CA MET A 568 11.70 7.82 34.17
C MET A 568 12.75 8.43 35.11
N ASP A 569 12.37 9.53 35.74
CA ASP A 569 13.19 10.29 36.68
C ASP A 569 12.46 10.36 38.02
N ASN A 570 13.08 9.83 39.06
CA ASN A 570 12.54 9.82 40.42
C ASN A 570 13.17 11.00 41.16
N PHE A 571 12.44 12.11 41.27
CA PHE A 571 12.89 13.27 42.03
C PHE A 571 12.09 13.34 43.33
N GLY A 572 12.67 12.82 44.41
CA GLY A 572 11.95 12.63 45.68
C GLY A 572 10.93 11.50 45.59
N GLU A 573 9.69 11.75 46.03
CA GLU A 573 8.58 10.77 45.98
C GLU A 573 7.76 10.82 44.67
N ALA A 574 7.99 11.81 43.80
CA ALA A 574 7.26 11.96 42.54
C ALA A 574 8.00 11.32 41.38
N GLN A 575 7.38 10.32 40.76
CA GLN A 575 7.84 9.71 39.51
C GLN A 575 7.38 10.56 38.33
N ARG A 576 8.32 11.06 37.52
CA ARG A 576 7.99 11.81 36.30
C ARG A 576 8.87 11.37 35.14
N ILE A 577 8.29 11.30 33.96
CA ILE A 577 9.07 11.04 32.75
C ILE A 577 9.80 12.33 32.36
N ARG A 578 11.13 12.26 32.23
CA ARG A 578 11.95 13.36 31.73
C ARG A 578 12.29 13.12 30.28
N TYR A 579 11.93 14.08 29.43
CA TYR A 579 12.25 14.08 28.00
C TYR A 579 13.47 14.95 27.75
N GLN A 580 14.58 14.30 27.42
CA GLN A 580 15.86 14.96 27.16
C GLN A 580 16.16 15.00 25.68
N VAL A 581 16.55 16.17 25.17
CA VAL A 581 17.02 16.32 23.79
C VAL A 581 18.47 15.87 23.71
N MET A 582 18.73 15.01 22.73
CA MET A 582 20.06 14.51 22.37
C MET A 582 20.66 15.33 21.23
N THR A 583 19.84 15.65 20.23
CA THR A 583 20.27 16.37 19.03
C THR A 583 19.12 17.21 18.50
N VAL A 584 19.45 18.40 18.03
CA VAL A 584 18.53 19.32 17.34
C VAL A 584 19.03 19.50 15.93
N THR A 585 18.15 19.42 14.95
CA THR A 585 18.50 19.76 13.56
C THR A 585 17.44 20.70 12.98
N PRO A 586 17.85 21.74 12.24
CA PRO A 586 16.91 22.59 11.52
C PRO A 586 16.11 21.77 10.51
N LEU A 587 14.85 22.15 10.30
CA LEU A 587 13.98 21.44 9.39
C LEU A 587 14.34 21.80 7.94
N ASP A 588 14.58 20.80 7.10
CA ASP A 588 14.63 20.99 5.65
C ASP A 588 13.20 20.95 5.08
N PHE A 589 12.66 22.13 4.81
CA PHE A 589 11.30 22.27 4.29
C PHE A 589 11.09 21.60 2.94
N LYS A 590 12.13 21.45 2.11
CA LYS A 590 11.99 20.85 0.78
C LYS A 590 11.78 19.35 0.90
N SER A 591 12.68 18.64 1.60
CA SER A 591 12.54 17.19 1.79
C SER A 591 11.29 16.85 2.60
N GLU A 592 10.91 17.68 3.58
CA GLU A 592 9.69 17.47 4.35
C GLU A 592 8.41 17.75 3.55
N GLY A 593 8.42 18.74 2.66
CA GLY A 593 7.32 18.97 1.73
C GLY A 593 7.05 17.76 0.84
N THR A 594 8.11 17.15 0.28
CA THR A 594 7.98 15.94 -0.54
C THR A 594 7.44 14.75 0.26
N LYS A 595 7.94 14.52 1.49
CA LYS A 595 7.40 13.44 2.35
C LYS A 595 5.93 13.64 2.68
N LEU A 596 5.51 14.87 2.95
CA LEU A 596 4.10 15.18 3.23
C LEU A 596 3.24 14.97 1.98
N ASP A 597 3.72 15.34 0.79
CA ASP A 597 3.03 15.08 -0.48
C ASP A 597 2.82 13.57 -0.72
N GLU A 598 3.86 12.76 -0.51
CA GLU A 598 3.74 11.29 -0.56
C GLU A 598 2.74 10.76 0.46
N LEU A 599 2.76 11.29 1.69
CA LEU A 599 1.84 10.87 2.73
C LEU A 599 0.39 11.22 2.36
N ILE A 600 0.13 12.41 1.84
CA ILE A 600 -1.19 12.87 1.38
C ILE A 600 -1.71 11.95 0.25
N LYS A 601 -0.86 11.60 -0.72
CA LYS A 601 -1.21 10.67 -1.81
C LYS A 601 -1.66 9.29 -1.31
N GLN A 602 -1.11 8.81 -0.20
CA GLN A 602 -1.55 7.54 0.41
C GLN A 602 -2.98 7.62 0.96
N TYR A 603 -3.44 8.78 1.44
CA TYR A 603 -4.81 8.97 1.90
C TYR A 603 -5.81 9.09 0.74
N GLU A 604 -5.41 9.65 -0.40
CA GLU A 604 -6.22 9.67 -1.62
C GLU A 604 -6.50 8.26 -2.13
N ASN A 605 -5.51 7.36 -2.04
CA ASN A 605 -5.67 5.95 -2.43
C ASN A 605 -6.44 5.09 -1.41
N SER A 606 -6.61 5.57 -0.17
CA SER A 606 -7.29 4.83 0.91
C SER A 606 -8.77 5.17 1.05
N SER A 607 -9.24 6.21 0.35
CA SER A 607 -10.61 6.75 0.46
C SER A 607 -11.51 6.40 -0.74
N LEU A 608 -11.08 5.47 -1.60
CA LEU A 608 -11.83 4.96 -2.75
C LEU A 608 -12.35 3.53 -2.52
#